data_AF-A0A2J6MSP8-F1
#
_entry.id   AF-A0A2J6MSP8-F1
#
_cell.length_a   1.000
_cell.length_b   1.000
_cell.length_c   1.000
_cell.angle_alpha   90.00
_cell.angle_beta   90.00
_cell.angle_gamma   90.00
#
_symmetry.space_group_name_H-M   'P 1'
#
loop_
_entity.id
_entity.type
_entity.pdbx_description
1 polymer ?
#
loop_
_entity_poly.entity_id
_entity_poly.type
_entity_poly.pdbx_seq_one_letter_code
_entity_poly.pdbx_strand_id
1 'polypeptide(L)' 'MKTPDVPDHARQQIAEIAARIFGLETLETRNSDRLDFYDLAVWSIREALEAAWLAGVADAKAGRA' A
#
# COMPACT_ATOMS: atom_id res chain seq x y z
N MET A 1 4.72 3.62 18.29
CA MET A 1 3.30 3.71 17.95
C MET A 1 2.78 2.29 17.81
N LYS A 2 1.71 1.87 18.52
CA LYS A 2 1.12 0.54 18.30
C LYS A 2 0.33 0.61 17.00
N THR A 3 0.98 0.34 15.87
CA THR A 3 0.28 0.14 14.61
C THR A 3 -0.61 -1.10 14.80
N PRO A 4 -1.92 -1.05 14.48
CA PRO A 4 -2.70 -2.27 14.41
C PRO A 4 -1.99 -3.24 13.46
N ASP A 5 -1.93 -4.51 13.84
CA ASP A 5 -1.30 -5.54 13.00
C ASP A 5 -2.13 -5.69 11.73
N VAL A 6 -1.62 -5.14 10.62
CA VAL A 6 -2.25 -5.26 9.31
C VAL A 6 -2.13 -6.72 8.90
N PRO A 7 -3.25 -7.44 8.64
CA PRO A 7 -3.21 -8.83 8.21
C PRO A 7 -2.37 -9.03 6.95
N ASP A 8 -1.80 -10.22 6.78
CA ASP A 8 -0.89 -10.51 5.65
C ASP A 8 -1.56 -10.34 4.28
N HIS A 9 -2.84 -10.69 4.15
CA HIS A 9 -3.58 -10.48 2.90
C HIS A 9 -3.78 -8.99 2.60
N ALA A 10 -3.99 -8.16 3.62
CA ALA A 10 -4.08 -6.72 3.46
C ALA A 10 -2.72 -6.10 3.10
N ARG A 11 -1.60 -6.62 3.66
CA ARG A 11 -0.23 -6.23 3.25
C ARG A 11 0.01 -6.57 1.78
N GLN A 12 -0.44 -7.73 1.32
CA GLN A 12 -0.32 -8.13 -0.08
C GLN A 12 -1.08 -7.17 -1.00
N GLN A 13 -2.33 -6.83 -0.68
CA GLN A 13 -3.11 -5.87 -1.46
C GLN A 13 -2.44 -4.48 -1.52
N ILE A 14 -1.87 -4.02 -0.40
CA ILE A 14 -1.13 -2.76 -0.35
C ILE A 14 0.12 -2.81 -1.24
N ALA A 15 0.86 -3.92 -1.22
CA ALA A 15 2.02 -4.11 -2.09
C ALA A 15 1.64 -4.12 -3.58
N GLU A 16 0.54 -4.77 -3.95
CA GLU A 16 0.01 -4.79 -5.32
C GLU A 16 -0.39 -3.37 -5.79
N ILE A 17 -1.00 -2.57 -4.91
CA ILE A 17 -1.35 -1.17 -5.21
C ILE A 17 -0.07 -0.35 -5.45
N ALA A 18 0.94 -0.49 -4.59
CA ALA A 18 2.21 0.22 -4.72
C ALA A 18 2.95 -0.16 -6.01
N ALA A 19 2.99 -1.45 -6.35
CA ALA A 19 3.57 -1.93 -7.60
C ALA A 19 2.84 -1.35 -8.83
N ARG A 20 1.50 -1.35 -8.81
CA ARG A 20 0.70 -0.88 -9.94
C ARG A 20 0.77 0.64 -10.16
N ILE A 21 0.70 1.43 -9.09
CA ILE A 21 0.55 2.90 -9.19
C ILE A 21 1.90 3.61 -9.16
N PHE A 22 2.83 3.14 -8.33
CA PHE A 22 4.14 3.77 -8.16
C PHE A 22 5.26 3.04 -8.90
N GLY A 23 5.03 1.81 -9.39
CA GLY A 23 6.09 1.00 -9.99
C GLY A 23 7.12 0.51 -8.98
N LEU A 24 6.76 0.44 -7.69
CA LEU A 24 7.65 0.00 -6.62
C LEU A 24 7.73 -1.53 -6.60
N GLU A 25 8.95 -2.07 -6.59
CA GLU A 25 9.20 -3.51 -6.45
C GLU A 25 8.83 -4.03 -5.05
N THR A 26 9.04 -3.21 -4.02
CA THR A 26 8.82 -3.58 -2.62
C THR A 26 8.51 -2.35 -1.77
N LEU A 27 7.84 -2.57 -0.64
CA LEU A 27 7.62 -1.58 0.42
C LEU A 27 8.55 -1.80 1.63
N GLU A 28 9.40 -2.82 1.59
CA GLU A 28 10.41 -3.06 2.61
C GLU A 28 11.50 -1.98 2.54
N THR A 29 11.97 -1.52 3.71
CA THR A 29 13.09 -0.57 3.80
C THR A 29 14.39 -1.26 3.39
N ARG A 30 15.11 -0.66 2.44
CA ARG A 30 16.35 -1.21 1.87
C ARG A 30 17.62 -0.52 2.37
N ASN A 31 17.48 0.50 3.23
CA ASN A 31 18.57 1.31 3.78
C ASN A 31 19.46 1.93 2.68
N SER A 32 18.83 2.43 1.61
CA SER A 32 19.48 3.04 0.47
C SER A 32 18.64 4.18 -0.08
N ASP A 33 19.19 5.39 -0.11
CA ASP A 33 18.44 6.60 -0.50
C ASP A 33 17.70 6.43 -1.83
N ARG A 34 18.39 5.91 -2.85
CA ARG A 34 17.84 5.75 -4.20
C ARG A 34 16.79 4.63 -4.31
N LEU A 35 16.73 3.72 -3.34
CA LEU A 35 15.77 2.62 -3.31
C LEU A 35 14.60 2.88 -2.35
N ASP A 36 14.77 3.79 -1.39
CA ASP A 36 13.79 4.08 -0.34
C ASP A 36 13.07 5.43 -0.53
N PHE A 37 13.66 6.39 -1.25
CA PHE A 37 13.05 7.69 -1.53
C PHE A 37 12.71 7.84 -3.01
N TYR A 38 11.45 8.20 -3.27
CA TYR A 38 10.90 8.38 -4.61
C TYR A 38 10.24 9.74 -4.76
N ASP A 39 10.53 10.43 -5.86
CA ASP A 39 9.77 11.61 -6.27
C ASP A 39 8.45 11.16 -6.90
N LEU A 40 7.36 11.26 -6.14
CA LEU A 40 6.03 10.83 -6.55
C LEU A 40 5.12 12.03 -6.78
N ALA A 41 4.34 11.98 -7.84
CA ALA A 41 3.34 13.00 -8.09
C ALA A 41 2.17 12.89 -7.09
N VAL A 42 1.66 14.05 -6.65
CA VAL A 42 0.57 14.11 -5.66
C VAL A 42 -0.72 13.41 -6.11
N TRP A 43 -0.97 13.34 -7.43
CA TRP A 43 -2.12 12.61 -7.97
C TRP A 43 -1.96 11.10 -7.88
N SER A 44 -0.75 10.56 -8.06
CA SER A 44 -0.48 9.14 -7.88
C SER A 44 -0.58 8.75 -6.40
N ILE A 45 -0.10 9.62 -5.50
CA ILE A 45 -0.26 9.42 -4.05
C ILE A 45 -1.75 9.33 -3.68
N ARG A 46 -2.56 10.27 -4.19
CA ARG A 46 -4.00 10.26 -3.99
C ARG A 46 -4.65 8.97 -4.51
N GLU A 47 -4.31 8.54 -5.72
CA GLU A 47 -4.85 7.29 -6.31
C GLU A 47 -4.53 6.07 -5.44
N ALA A 48 -3.29 5.95 -4.93
CA ALA A 48 -2.91 4.83 -4.08
C ALA A 48 -3.64 4.81 -2.74
N LEU A 49 -3.85 5.98 -2.12
CA LEU A 49 -4.61 6.10 -0.87
C LEU A 49 -6.09 5.74 -1.06
N GLU A 50 -6.71 6.23 -2.13
CA GLU A 50 -8.10 5.89 -2.48
C GLU A 50 -8.24 4.38 -2.76
N ALA A 51 -7.30 3.79 -3.51
CA ALA A 51 -7.29 2.35 -3.79
C ALA A 51 -7.12 1.51 -2.51
N ALA A 52 -6.20 1.88 -1.61
CA ALA A 52 -5.97 1.18 -0.36
C ALA A 52 -7.19 1.25 0.56
N TRP A 53 -7.86 2.40 0.64
CA TRP A 53 -9.11 2.56 1.38
C TRP A 53 -10.21 1.64 0.84
N LEU A 54 -10.42 1.63 -0.48
CA LEU A 54 -11.43 0.79 -1.11
C LEU A 54 -11.15 -0.71 -0.92
N ALA A 55 -9.87 -1.12 -1.01
CA ALA A 55 -9.45 -2.49 -0.72
C ALA A 55 -9.80 -2.89 0.72
N GLY A 56 -9.49 -2.04 1.71
CA GLY A 56 -9.86 -2.29 3.10
C GLY A 56 -11.37 -2.36 3.33
N VAL A 57 -12.16 -1.51 2.64
CA VAL A 57 -13.63 -1.58 2.70
C VAL A 57 -14.16 -2.89 2.11
N ALA A 58 -13.58 -3.37 1.01
CA ALA A 58 -13.96 -4.62 0.37
C ALA A 58 -13.59 -5.83 1.26
N ASP A 59 -12.39 -5.82 1.83
CA ASP A 59 -11.91 -6.86 2.75
C ASP A 59 -12.82 -7.00 3.98
N ALA A 60 -13.19 -5.87 4.59
CA ALA A 60 -14.10 -5.86 5.73
C ALA A 60 -15.53 -6.33 5.37
N LYS A 61 -15.94 -6.24 4.11
CA LYS A 61 -17.21 -6.82 3.64
C LYS A 61 -17.08 -8.33 3.42
N ALA A 62 -15.97 -8.79 2.86
CA ALA A 62 -15.70 -10.21 2.64
C ALA A 62 -15.60 -11.00 3.95
N GLY A 63 -14.97 -10.44 5.00
CA GLY A 63 -14.92 -11.06 6.33
C GLY A 63 -16.22 -11.01 7.14
N ARG A 64 -17.26 -10.32 6.63
CA ARG A 64 -18.61 -10.25 7.22
C ARG A 64 -19.64 -11.12 6.49
N ALA A 65 -19.22 -11.79 5.42
CA ALA A 65 -20.05 -12.68 4.60
C ALA A 65 -19.97 -14.14 5.08
#